data_AF-A0A257GWE7-F1
#
_entry.id   AF-A0A257GWE7-F1
#
_cell.length_a   1.000
_cell.length_b   1.000
_cell.length_c   1.000
_cell.angle_alpha   90.00
_cell.angle_beta   90.00
_cell.angle_gamma   90.00
#
_symmetry.space_group_name_H-M   'P 1'
#
loop_
_entity.id
_entity.type
_entity.pdbx_description
1 polymer ?
#
loop_
_entity_poly.entity_id
_entity_poly.type
_entity_poly.pdbx_seq_one_letter_code
_entity_poly.pdbx_strand_id
1 'polypeptide(L)'
;AFLSYIMCNAMIRSFFSVIAGGFGTVASAPKAAGDAQPAGEVVPVSAQETAELLREAKSVIIVPGYGMAVAQAQHTVFEITRHLREKGVNVRFGIHPVAGRMPGHMNVLLAEAKVPYDIVFEMEEINDDFGDTDVVMVIGANDIVNPSAQDDPGSPIAGMPVLEVWKARTTIVMKRSMASGYAGVDNPLFYKDNNRMLFGDAKKMLDEVLTALKA
;
A
#
# COMPACT_ATOMS: atom_id res chain seq x y z
N ALA A 1 -19.46 18.11 4.15
CA ALA A 1 -19.96 17.34 5.32
C ALA A 1 -19.91 15.83 5.05
N PHE A 2 -20.62 15.32 4.03
CA PHE A 2 -20.66 13.88 3.70
C PHE A 2 -19.28 13.27 3.44
N LEU A 3 -18.46 13.88 2.58
CA LEU A 3 -17.11 13.40 2.27
C LEU A 3 -16.19 13.38 3.50
N SER A 4 -16.29 14.40 4.35
CA SER A 4 -15.51 14.48 5.60
C SER A 4 -15.90 13.39 6.59
N TYR A 5 -17.18 13.03 6.65
CA TYR A 5 -17.66 11.91 7.48
C TYR A 5 -17.11 10.57 7.00
N ILE A 6 -17.08 10.32 5.69
CA ILE A 6 -16.50 9.09 5.12
C ILE A 6 -15.02 8.99 5.44
N MET A 7 -14.23 10.06 5.26
CA MET A 7 -12.81 10.05 5.60
C MET A 7 -12.57 9.82 7.10
N CYS A 8 -13.37 10.46 7.96
CA CYS A 8 -13.31 10.27 9.41
C CYS A 8 -13.61 8.82 9.81
N ASN A 9 -14.66 8.23 9.22
CA ASN A 9 -15.03 6.83 9.46
C ASN A 9 -13.94 5.86 8.97
N ALA A 10 -13.36 6.12 7.78
CA ALA A 10 -12.27 5.33 7.22
C ALA A 10 -10.97 5.40 8.05
N MET A 11 -10.76 6.47 8.82
CA MET A 11 -9.64 6.60 9.77
C MET A 11 -9.99 6.16 11.20
N ILE A 12 -11.24 5.75 11.44
CA ILE A 12 -11.82 5.54 12.79
C ILE A 12 -11.53 6.72 13.72
N ARG A 13 -11.79 7.93 13.23
CA ARG A 13 -11.62 9.16 14.00
C ARG A 13 -12.89 9.98 13.95
N SER A 14 -13.25 10.58 15.07
CA SER A 14 -14.37 11.52 15.09
C SER A 14 -13.99 12.81 14.35
N PHE A 15 -14.96 13.41 13.64
CA PHE A 15 -14.76 14.67 12.94
C PHE A 15 -14.26 15.81 13.85
N PHE A 16 -14.72 15.83 15.12
CA PHE A 16 -14.24 16.76 16.13
C PHE A 16 -12.78 16.53 16.51
N SER A 17 -12.34 15.27 16.65
CA SER A 17 -10.95 14.93 16.94
C SER A 17 -9.98 15.39 15.84
N VAL A 18 -10.43 15.33 14.58
CA VAL A 18 -9.63 15.77 13.42
C VAL A 18 -9.50 17.29 13.37
N ILE A 19 -10.59 18.03 13.63
CA ILE A 19 -10.56 19.51 13.63
C ILE A 19 -9.82 20.08 14.84
N ALA A 20 -9.93 19.45 16.01
CA ALA A 20 -9.29 19.91 17.24
C ALA A 20 -7.76 19.67 17.28
N GLY A 21 -7.15 19.17 16.20
CA GLY A 21 -5.72 18.88 16.14
C GLY A 21 -5.30 17.71 17.04
N GLY A 22 -6.24 16.84 17.41
CA GLY A 22 -6.05 15.76 18.38
C GLY A 22 -5.23 14.60 17.82
N PHE A 23 -3.93 14.78 17.66
CA PHE A 23 -2.99 13.69 17.87
C PHE A 23 -2.89 13.47 19.39
N GLY A 24 -3.54 12.43 19.90
CA GLY A 24 -3.14 11.81 21.18
C GLY A 24 -3.75 12.32 22.49
N THR A 25 -5.06 12.60 22.60
CA THR A 25 -5.68 12.93 23.91
C THR A 25 -7.00 12.21 24.22
N VAL A 26 -7.06 10.90 23.94
CA VAL A 26 -7.77 10.01 24.86
C VAL A 26 -6.68 9.17 25.51
N ALA A 27 -6.44 9.41 26.80
CA ALA A 27 -5.33 8.85 27.56
C ALA A 27 -5.35 7.31 27.50
N SER A 28 -4.61 6.74 26.57
CA SER A 28 -4.00 5.44 26.78
C SER A 28 -2.75 5.70 27.62
N ALA A 29 -2.68 5.03 28.76
CA ALA A 29 -1.52 5.09 29.65
C ALA A 29 -0.23 4.84 28.85
N PRO A 30 0.89 5.49 29.18
CA PRO A 30 2.16 5.23 28.52
C PRO A 30 2.52 3.76 28.77
N LYS A 31 2.34 2.92 27.76
CA LYS A 31 2.90 1.58 27.80
C LYS A 31 4.41 1.78 27.68
N ALA A 32 5.14 1.29 28.68
CA ALA A 32 6.57 1.10 28.58
C ALA A 32 6.89 0.44 27.23
N ALA A 33 8.04 0.76 26.64
CA ALA A 33 8.60 0.04 25.51
C ALA A 33 8.70 -1.45 25.88
N GLY A 34 7.59 -2.17 25.72
CA GLY A 34 7.50 -3.59 25.93
C GLY A 34 8.22 -4.21 24.76
N ASP A 35 9.24 -4.99 25.09
CA ASP A 35 10.12 -5.74 24.20
C ASP A 35 9.49 -5.94 22.82
N ALA A 36 9.96 -5.15 21.86
CA ALA A 36 9.72 -5.44 20.46
C ALA A 36 10.15 -6.90 20.26
N GLN A 37 9.19 -7.78 19.97
CA GLN A 37 9.50 -9.10 19.44
C GLN A 37 10.55 -8.90 18.36
N PRO A 38 11.61 -9.72 18.32
CA PRO A 38 12.69 -9.53 17.36
C PRO A 38 12.04 -9.39 15.99
N ALA A 39 12.16 -8.20 15.41
CA ALA A 39 11.62 -7.93 14.08
C ALA A 39 12.20 -8.99 13.16
N GLY A 40 11.33 -9.66 12.38
CA GLY A 40 11.79 -10.64 11.40
C GLY A 40 12.84 -10.03 10.47
N GLU A 41 13.57 -10.86 9.73
CA GLU A 41 14.52 -10.32 8.77
C GLU A 41 13.78 -9.66 7.60
N VAL A 42 14.20 -8.45 7.23
CA VAL A 42 13.67 -7.78 6.05
C VAL A 42 14.37 -8.36 4.82
N VAL A 43 13.59 -8.91 3.89
CA VAL A 43 14.13 -9.49 2.65
C VAL A 43 14.08 -8.45 1.52
N PRO A 44 15.22 -7.87 1.08
CA PRO A 44 15.25 -6.96 -0.06
C PRO A 44 15.02 -7.71 -1.38
N VAL A 45 14.57 -7.00 -2.41
CA VAL A 45 14.47 -7.50 -3.79
C VAL A 45 14.96 -6.44 -4.77
N SER A 46 15.61 -6.87 -5.85
CA SER A 46 16.05 -6.01 -6.94
C SER A 46 14.93 -5.69 -7.93
N ALA A 47 15.15 -4.70 -8.81
CA ALA A 47 14.22 -4.41 -9.90
C ALA A 47 14.11 -5.58 -10.89
N GLN A 48 15.20 -6.31 -11.11
CA GLN A 48 15.27 -7.47 -11.99
C GLN A 48 14.44 -8.63 -11.45
N GLU A 49 14.66 -9.01 -10.19
CA GLU A 49 13.86 -10.06 -9.52
C GLU A 49 12.39 -9.65 -9.41
N THR A 50 12.10 -8.37 -9.18
CA THR A 50 10.71 -7.86 -9.20
C THR A 50 10.07 -8.07 -10.57
N ALA A 51 10.78 -7.77 -11.65
CA ALA A 51 10.30 -8.00 -13.01
C ALA A 51 10.09 -9.50 -13.30
N GLU A 52 10.94 -10.39 -12.78
CA GLU A 52 10.77 -11.84 -12.89
C GLU A 52 9.51 -12.32 -12.17
N LEU A 53 9.30 -11.89 -10.92
CA LEU A 53 8.08 -12.20 -10.16
C LEU A 53 6.82 -11.73 -10.89
N LEU A 54 6.84 -10.52 -11.46
CA LEU A 54 5.73 -9.98 -12.24
C LEU A 54 5.51 -10.73 -13.57
N ARG A 55 6.58 -11.23 -14.19
CA ARG A 55 6.51 -11.99 -15.44
C ARG A 55 5.91 -13.38 -15.24
N GLU A 56 6.15 -13.99 -14.09
CA GLU A 56 5.61 -15.31 -13.72
C GLU A 56 4.18 -15.27 -13.17
N ALA A 57 3.73 -14.11 -12.70
CA ALA A 57 2.41 -13.91 -12.13
C ALA A 57 1.29 -14.02 -13.16
N LYS A 58 0.16 -14.63 -12.79
CA LYS A 58 -1.09 -14.62 -13.55
C LYS A 58 -2.05 -13.55 -13.04
N SER A 59 -1.97 -13.21 -11.75
CA SER A 59 -2.76 -12.17 -11.10
C SER A 59 -1.88 -11.19 -10.34
N VAL A 60 -2.06 -9.89 -10.60
CA VAL A 60 -1.32 -8.81 -9.95
C VAL A 60 -2.30 -7.77 -9.41
N ILE A 61 -2.16 -7.42 -8.14
CA ILE A 61 -2.86 -6.26 -7.56
C ILE A 61 -1.84 -5.17 -7.24
N ILE A 62 -2.13 -3.94 -7.69
CA ILE A 62 -1.32 -2.76 -7.39
C ILE A 62 -2.03 -1.93 -6.34
N VAL A 63 -1.35 -1.63 -5.23
CA VAL A 63 -1.84 -0.80 -4.14
C VAL A 63 -1.05 0.50 -4.11
N PRO A 64 -1.57 1.59 -4.73
CA PRO A 64 -0.88 2.87 -4.76
C PRO A 64 -1.05 3.63 -3.45
N GLY A 65 0.03 4.27 -3.01
CA GLY A 65 0.06 5.13 -1.84
C GLY A 65 0.64 6.51 -2.13
N TYR A 66 0.78 7.32 -1.08
CA TYR A 66 1.28 8.69 -1.19
C TYR A 66 2.69 8.78 -1.80
N GLY A 67 3.55 7.78 -1.57
CA GLY A 67 4.88 7.75 -2.17
C GLY A 67 4.86 7.70 -3.72
N MET A 68 3.84 7.08 -4.32
CA MET A 68 3.63 7.11 -5.78
C MET A 68 3.38 8.54 -6.27
N ALA A 69 2.52 9.27 -5.57
CA ALA A 69 2.17 10.65 -5.90
C ALA A 69 3.37 11.59 -5.76
N VAL A 70 4.15 11.46 -4.68
CA VAL A 70 5.35 12.28 -4.46
C VAL A 70 6.39 12.06 -5.57
N ALA A 71 6.54 10.82 -6.04
CA ALA A 71 7.49 10.50 -7.10
C ALA A 71 6.96 10.75 -8.52
N GLN A 72 5.67 11.10 -8.67
CA GLN A 72 5.00 11.25 -9.97
C GLN A 72 5.13 9.98 -10.84
N ALA A 73 4.95 8.82 -10.22
CA ALA A 73 5.21 7.53 -10.85
C ALA A 73 3.98 6.91 -11.56
N GLN A 74 2.82 7.58 -11.53
CA GLN A 74 1.55 7.05 -12.04
C GLN A 74 1.61 6.62 -13.52
N HIS A 75 2.37 7.33 -14.36
CA HIS A 75 2.53 6.98 -15.78
C HIS A 75 3.36 5.71 -15.97
N THR A 76 4.44 5.53 -15.20
CA THR A 76 5.25 4.31 -15.25
C THR A 76 4.44 3.10 -14.75
N VAL A 77 3.62 3.29 -13.71
CA VAL A 77 2.69 2.24 -13.24
C VAL A 77 1.68 1.85 -14.32
N PHE A 78 1.14 2.82 -15.06
CA PHE A 78 0.26 2.54 -16.19
C PHE A 78 0.97 1.74 -17.30
N GLU A 79 2.21 2.10 -17.65
CA GLU A 79 2.98 1.38 -18.67
C GLU A 79 3.30 -0.07 -18.25
N ILE A 80 3.63 -0.31 -16.97
CA ILE A 80 3.80 -1.66 -16.41
C ILE A 80 2.48 -2.44 -16.50
N THR A 81 1.37 -1.82 -16.07
CA THR A 81 0.03 -2.42 -16.09
C THR A 81 -0.34 -2.83 -17.52
N ARG A 82 -0.15 -1.93 -18.49
CA ARG A 82 -0.42 -2.19 -19.89
C ARG A 82 0.42 -3.36 -20.41
N HIS A 83 1.72 -3.36 -20.15
CA HIS A 83 2.62 -4.41 -20.61
C HIS A 83 2.24 -5.79 -20.06
N LEU A 84 1.90 -5.88 -18.78
CA LEU A 84 1.46 -7.12 -18.15
C LEU A 84 0.11 -7.59 -18.72
N ARG A 85 -0.85 -6.67 -18.92
CA ARG A 85 -2.15 -7.00 -19.53
C ARG A 85 -2.02 -7.46 -20.98
N GLU A 86 -1.11 -6.88 -21.77
CA GLU A 86 -0.78 -7.34 -23.13
C GLU A 86 -0.25 -8.79 -23.15
N LYS A 87 0.34 -9.26 -22.04
CA LYS A 87 0.78 -10.64 -21.83
C LYS A 87 -0.30 -11.55 -21.20
N GLY A 88 -1.51 -11.04 -20.99
CA GLY A 88 -2.63 -11.81 -20.44
C GLY A 88 -2.67 -11.91 -18.91
N VAL A 89 -1.85 -11.12 -18.20
CA VAL A 89 -1.90 -11.04 -16.73
C VAL A 89 -3.13 -10.25 -16.29
N ASN A 90 -3.86 -10.75 -15.29
CA ASN A 90 -4.97 -10.04 -14.66
C ASN A 90 -4.43 -8.97 -13.69
N VAL A 91 -4.36 -7.72 -14.14
CA VAL A 91 -3.86 -6.60 -13.33
C VAL A 91 -5.01 -5.72 -12.85
N ARG A 92 -5.07 -5.49 -11.54
CA ARG A 92 -6.11 -4.69 -10.86
C ARG A 92 -5.49 -3.72 -9.87
N PHE A 93 -6.21 -2.68 -9.50
CA PHE A 93 -5.80 -1.68 -8.51
C PHE A 93 -6.71 -1.75 -7.29
N GLY A 94 -6.11 -1.80 -6.10
CA GLY A 94 -6.82 -1.71 -4.83
C GLY A 94 -6.63 -0.33 -4.22
N ILE A 95 -7.71 0.45 -4.12
CA ILE A 95 -7.66 1.82 -3.61
C ILE A 95 -8.19 1.87 -2.19
N HIS A 96 -7.34 2.36 -1.28
CA HIS A 96 -7.79 2.66 0.07
C HIS A 96 -8.41 4.06 0.11
N PRO A 97 -9.57 4.27 0.78
CA PRO A 97 -10.28 5.56 0.82
C PRO A 97 -9.49 6.76 1.36
N VAL A 98 -8.38 6.52 2.08
CA VAL A 98 -7.52 7.57 2.65
C VAL A 98 -6.08 7.51 2.11
N ALA A 99 -5.86 6.78 1.01
CA ALA A 99 -4.59 6.78 0.31
C ALA A 99 -4.26 8.19 -0.21
N GLY A 100 -3.09 8.72 0.17
CA GLY A 100 -2.61 10.03 -0.27
C GLY A 100 -2.78 11.13 0.78
N ARG A 101 -3.21 12.31 0.33
CA ARG A 101 -3.37 13.55 1.13
C ARG A 101 -4.66 14.31 0.87
N MET A 102 -5.52 13.80 -0.01
CA MET A 102 -6.84 14.34 -0.30
C MET A 102 -7.79 13.19 -0.61
N PRO A 103 -9.10 13.32 -0.37
CA PRO A 103 -10.06 12.30 -0.79
C PRO A 103 -9.96 12.04 -2.30
N GLY A 104 -9.92 10.76 -2.68
CA GLY A 104 -9.79 10.33 -4.08
C GLY A 104 -8.44 10.63 -4.74
N HIS A 105 -7.39 10.92 -3.97
CA HIS A 105 -6.07 11.29 -4.52
C HIS A 105 -5.57 10.26 -5.54
N MET A 106 -5.62 8.97 -5.20
CA MET A 106 -5.14 7.91 -6.10
C MET A 106 -6.02 7.80 -7.35
N ASN A 107 -7.34 7.89 -7.22
CA ASN A 107 -8.28 7.82 -8.35
C ASN A 107 -7.99 8.94 -9.36
N VAL A 108 -7.73 10.16 -8.90
CA VAL A 108 -7.38 11.30 -9.77
C VAL A 108 -6.07 11.05 -10.54
N LEU A 109 -5.02 10.59 -9.85
CA LEU A 109 -3.72 10.33 -10.51
C LEU A 109 -3.79 9.15 -11.50
N LEU A 110 -4.54 8.10 -11.16
CA LEU A 110 -4.73 6.97 -12.07
C LEU A 110 -5.56 7.37 -13.30
N ALA A 111 -6.58 8.22 -13.12
CA ALA A 111 -7.34 8.79 -14.23
C ALA A 111 -6.47 9.68 -15.13
N GLU A 112 -5.61 10.53 -14.55
CA GLU A 112 -4.62 11.33 -15.29
C GLU A 112 -3.65 10.44 -16.10
N ALA A 113 -3.21 9.34 -15.50
CA ALA A 113 -2.38 8.34 -16.16
C ALA A 113 -3.13 7.46 -17.18
N LYS A 114 -4.45 7.67 -17.35
CA LYS A 114 -5.33 6.90 -18.27
C LYS A 114 -5.47 5.43 -17.91
N VAL A 115 -5.37 5.09 -16.62
CA VAL A 115 -5.71 3.75 -16.13
C VAL A 115 -7.22 3.53 -16.33
N PRO A 116 -7.64 2.43 -16.98
CA PRO A 116 -9.05 2.13 -17.16
C PRO A 116 -9.78 1.91 -15.81
N TYR A 117 -10.97 2.50 -15.65
CA TYR A 117 -11.72 2.42 -14.39
C TYR A 117 -12.22 1.01 -14.05
N ASP A 118 -12.40 0.13 -15.05
CA ASP A 118 -12.86 -1.26 -14.88
C ASP A 118 -11.87 -2.14 -14.11
N ILE A 119 -10.62 -1.69 -13.97
CA ILE A 119 -9.58 -2.39 -13.21
C ILE A 119 -9.22 -1.67 -11.91
N VAL A 120 -9.98 -0.65 -11.50
CA VAL A 120 -9.76 0.12 -10.27
C VAL A 120 -10.90 -0.17 -9.31
N PHE A 121 -10.56 -0.79 -8.18
CA PHE A 121 -11.51 -1.26 -7.17
C PHE A 121 -11.29 -0.54 -5.85
N GLU A 122 -12.39 -0.26 -5.16
CA GLU A 122 -12.33 0.22 -3.79
C GLU A 122 -11.96 -0.93 -2.84
N MET A 123 -11.41 -0.60 -1.67
CA MET A 123 -10.90 -1.59 -0.70
C MET A 123 -11.91 -2.69 -0.33
N GLU A 124 -13.19 -2.34 -0.17
CA GLU A 124 -14.25 -3.29 0.18
C GLU A 124 -14.52 -4.30 -0.95
N GLU A 125 -14.26 -3.93 -2.20
CA GLU A 125 -14.52 -4.77 -3.37
C GLU A 125 -13.37 -5.74 -3.66
N ILE A 126 -12.14 -5.39 -3.24
CA ILE A 126 -10.92 -6.13 -3.62
C ILE A 126 -10.27 -6.93 -2.49
N ASN A 127 -10.65 -6.70 -1.23
CA ASN A 127 -9.97 -7.35 -0.09
C ASN A 127 -10.09 -8.88 -0.10
N ASP A 128 -11.22 -9.42 -0.54
CA ASP A 128 -11.45 -10.87 -0.62
C ASP A 128 -10.58 -11.54 -1.71
N ASP A 129 -10.10 -10.77 -2.69
CA ASP A 129 -9.32 -11.28 -3.81
C ASP A 129 -7.83 -11.44 -3.52
N PHE A 130 -7.33 -10.89 -2.40
CA PHE A 130 -5.91 -10.96 -2.07
C PHE A 130 -5.42 -12.40 -1.88
N GLY A 131 -6.26 -13.29 -1.33
CA GLY A 131 -5.90 -14.70 -1.11
C GLY A 131 -5.59 -15.48 -2.40
N ASP A 132 -6.20 -15.07 -3.52
CA ASP A 132 -6.03 -15.70 -4.83
C ASP A 132 -5.09 -14.90 -5.77
N THR A 133 -4.34 -13.94 -5.21
CA THR A 133 -3.43 -13.07 -5.96
C THR A 133 -1.98 -13.55 -5.87
N ASP A 134 -1.32 -13.71 -7.03
CA ASP A 134 0.08 -14.16 -7.10
C ASP A 134 1.05 -13.10 -6.56
N VAL A 135 0.91 -11.85 -7.01
CA VAL A 135 1.80 -10.75 -6.61
C VAL A 135 1.01 -9.50 -6.28
N VAL A 136 1.27 -8.90 -5.11
CA VAL A 136 0.77 -7.57 -4.75
C VAL A 136 1.92 -6.57 -4.75
N MET A 137 1.81 -5.51 -5.54
CA MET A 137 2.75 -4.40 -5.55
C MET A 137 2.22 -3.24 -4.70
N VAL A 138 2.85 -2.99 -3.54
CA VAL A 138 2.53 -1.87 -2.67
C VAL A 138 3.47 -0.70 -2.99
N ILE A 139 2.94 0.38 -3.57
CA ILE A 139 3.71 1.48 -4.13
C ILE A 139 3.62 2.70 -3.22
N GLY A 140 4.57 2.86 -2.31
CA GLY A 140 4.65 4.06 -1.46
C GLY A 140 3.49 4.20 -0.47
N ALA A 141 2.90 3.08 -0.05
CA ALA A 141 1.93 2.98 1.04
C ALA A 141 2.60 2.40 2.30
N ASN A 142 2.05 2.73 3.48
CA ASN A 142 2.52 2.17 4.75
C ASN A 142 1.33 1.86 5.66
N ASP A 143 0.69 2.88 6.24
CA ASP A 143 -0.36 2.69 7.25
C ASP A 143 -1.57 1.92 6.71
N ILE A 144 -1.94 2.14 5.44
CA ILE A 144 -3.12 1.53 4.78
C ILE A 144 -2.96 0.03 4.45
N VAL A 145 -1.77 -0.53 4.69
CA VAL A 145 -1.46 -1.96 4.49
C VAL A 145 -0.86 -2.57 5.76
N ASN A 146 -1.03 -1.92 6.91
CA ASN A 146 -0.39 -2.31 8.17
C ASN A 146 -1.25 -3.33 8.95
N PRO A 147 -0.78 -4.59 9.15
CA PRO A 147 -1.52 -5.60 9.90
C PRO A 147 -1.82 -5.22 11.35
N SER A 148 -1.03 -4.35 11.96
CA SER A 148 -1.25 -3.88 13.34
C SER A 148 -2.60 -3.18 13.52
N ALA A 149 -3.25 -2.73 12.45
CA ALA A 149 -4.62 -2.22 12.53
C ALA A 149 -5.63 -3.30 12.98
N GLN A 150 -5.37 -4.58 12.70
CA GLN A 150 -6.23 -5.70 13.08
C GLN A 150 -5.65 -6.50 14.25
N ASP A 151 -4.33 -6.73 14.24
CA ASP A 151 -3.68 -7.69 15.13
C ASP A 151 -3.28 -7.07 16.49
N ASP A 152 -3.14 -5.75 16.58
CA ASP A 152 -2.68 -5.05 17.78
C ASP A 152 -3.70 -4.02 18.28
N PRO A 153 -4.54 -4.37 19.29
CA PRO A 153 -5.48 -3.44 19.91
C PRO A 153 -4.82 -2.22 20.57
N GLY A 154 -3.51 -2.27 20.86
CA GLY A 154 -2.73 -1.16 21.40
C GLY A 154 -2.18 -0.21 20.34
N SER A 155 -2.30 -0.55 19.06
CA SER A 155 -1.78 0.26 17.97
C SER A 155 -2.56 1.57 17.82
N PRO A 156 -1.88 2.71 17.54
CA PRO A 156 -2.54 3.97 17.17
C PRO A 156 -3.48 3.89 15.95
N ILE A 157 -3.38 2.83 15.16
CA ILE A 157 -4.23 2.55 14.00
C ILE A 157 -5.18 1.36 14.22
N ALA A 158 -5.32 0.87 15.45
CA ALA A 158 -6.20 -0.25 15.78
C ALA A 158 -7.64 0.01 15.32
N GLY A 159 -8.22 -1.00 14.66
CA GLY A 159 -9.54 -0.98 14.04
C GLY A 159 -9.56 -0.41 12.62
N MET A 160 -8.58 0.40 12.20
CA MET A 160 -8.59 1.04 10.88
C MET A 160 -8.74 -0.03 9.79
N PRO A 161 -9.75 0.06 8.90
CA PRO A 161 -9.84 -0.88 7.80
C PRO A 161 -8.61 -0.68 6.91
N VAL A 162 -8.01 -1.77 6.44
CA VAL A 162 -6.77 -1.78 5.67
C VAL A 162 -6.89 -2.73 4.49
N LEU A 163 -6.01 -2.57 3.49
CA LEU A 163 -5.86 -3.54 2.42
C LEU A 163 -5.02 -4.71 2.93
N GLU A 164 -5.60 -5.91 2.92
CA GLU A 164 -5.02 -7.11 3.54
C GLU A 164 -4.01 -7.81 2.63
N VAL A 165 -3.07 -7.02 2.10
CA VAL A 165 -2.10 -7.41 1.07
C VAL A 165 -1.24 -8.61 1.46
N TRP A 166 -1.08 -8.87 2.77
CA TRP A 166 -0.33 -10.00 3.30
C TRP A 166 -0.98 -11.35 3.04
N LYS A 167 -2.26 -11.38 2.64
CA LYS A 167 -2.96 -12.61 2.24
C LYS A 167 -2.51 -13.13 0.86
N ALA A 168 -1.86 -12.29 0.05
CA ALA A 168 -1.36 -12.70 -1.25
C ALA A 168 -0.17 -13.64 -1.18
N ARG A 169 0.07 -14.37 -2.27
CA ARG A 169 1.19 -15.32 -2.35
C ARG A 169 2.54 -14.62 -2.17
N THR A 170 2.74 -13.48 -2.83
CA THR A 170 3.93 -12.63 -2.67
C THR A 170 3.52 -11.17 -2.58
N THR A 171 4.07 -10.43 -1.62
CA THR A 171 3.93 -8.98 -1.53
C THR A 171 5.27 -8.31 -1.83
N ILE A 172 5.26 -7.25 -2.62
CA ILE A 172 6.43 -6.42 -2.89
C ILE A 172 6.10 -5.00 -2.41
N VAL A 173 6.76 -4.57 -1.34
CA VAL A 173 6.60 -3.21 -0.80
C VAL A 173 7.72 -2.34 -1.32
N MET A 174 7.34 -1.26 -2.01
CA MET A 174 8.28 -0.27 -2.53
C MET A 174 8.27 1.00 -1.69
N LYS A 175 9.45 1.34 -1.14
CA LYS A 175 9.69 2.55 -0.35
C LYS A 175 11.17 2.94 -0.34
N ARG A 176 11.47 4.18 0.04
CA ARG A 176 12.86 4.70 0.04
C ARG A 176 13.75 4.12 1.15
N SER A 177 13.19 3.82 2.31
CA SER A 177 13.90 3.35 3.50
C SER A 177 12.93 2.69 4.48
N MET A 178 13.37 2.23 5.65
CA MET A 178 12.50 1.69 6.71
C MET A 178 11.71 2.75 7.50
N ALA A 179 11.67 4.02 7.05
CA ALA A 179 10.91 5.08 7.72
C ALA A 179 9.41 4.75 7.88
N SER A 180 8.84 5.20 9.01
CA SER A 180 7.42 5.01 9.35
C SER A 180 6.47 5.83 8.45
N GLY A 181 5.19 5.47 8.48
CA GLY A 181 4.12 6.20 7.82
C GLY A 181 3.69 7.45 8.56
N TYR A 182 2.49 7.93 8.24
CA TYR A 182 1.92 9.12 8.89
C TYR A 182 1.60 8.87 10.37
N ALA A 183 1.19 7.65 10.71
CA ALA A 183 0.89 7.24 12.08
C ALA A 183 2.13 7.08 12.97
N GLY A 184 3.34 7.07 12.40
CA GLY A 184 4.58 6.94 13.18
C GLY A 184 4.81 5.55 13.78
N VAL A 185 4.09 4.53 13.30
CA VAL A 185 4.20 3.14 13.76
C VAL A 185 5.06 2.31 12.81
N ASP A 186 5.73 1.28 13.35
CA ASP A 186 6.37 0.25 12.53
C ASP A 186 5.29 -0.62 11.85
N ASN A 187 5.67 -1.33 10.79
CA ASN A 187 4.74 -2.14 10.00
C ASN A 187 5.18 -3.60 9.93
N PRO A 188 4.48 -4.51 10.63
CA PRO A 188 4.77 -5.94 10.61
C PRO A 188 4.78 -6.58 9.23
N LEU A 189 4.09 -6.00 8.24
CA LEU A 189 4.10 -6.47 6.85
C LEU A 189 5.53 -6.61 6.31
N PHE A 190 6.44 -5.70 6.68
CA PHE A 190 7.78 -5.64 6.10
C PHE A 190 8.65 -6.84 6.46
N TYR A 191 8.26 -7.56 7.52
CA TYR A 191 9.00 -8.69 8.08
C TYR A 191 8.32 -10.05 7.82
N LYS A 192 7.22 -10.08 7.06
CA LYS A 192 6.54 -11.34 6.72
C LYS A 192 7.34 -12.13 5.68
N ASP A 193 7.31 -13.45 5.78
CA ASP A 193 8.07 -14.37 4.91
C ASP A 193 7.71 -14.23 3.41
N ASN A 194 6.46 -13.88 3.11
CA ASN A 194 5.96 -13.65 1.75
C ASN A 194 6.18 -12.21 1.26
N ASN A 195 6.77 -11.34 2.07
CA ASN A 195 7.04 -9.96 1.69
C ASN A 195 8.47 -9.76 1.17
N ARG A 196 8.63 -8.87 0.19
CA ARG A 196 9.91 -8.41 -0.34
C ARG A 196 9.95 -6.89 -0.35
N MET A 197 11.10 -6.31 -0.03
CA MET A 197 11.29 -4.86 0.00
C MET A 197 12.07 -4.36 -1.21
N LEU A 198 11.39 -3.60 -2.08
CA LEU A 198 12.01 -2.91 -3.20
C LEU A 198 12.42 -1.50 -2.76
N PHE A 199 13.69 -1.32 -2.38
CA PHE A 199 14.17 -0.05 -1.87
C PHE A 199 14.54 0.94 -2.98
N GLY A 200 14.03 2.16 -2.88
CA GLY A 200 14.42 3.26 -3.76
C GLY A 200 13.35 4.34 -3.92
N ASP A 201 13.66 5.33 -4.76
CA ASP A 201 12.65 6.26 -5.26
C ASP A 201 11.65 5.50 -6.14
N ALA A 202 10.35 5.75 -5.95
CA ALA A 202 9.31 4.95 -6.59
C ALA A 202 9.37 5.06 -8.11
N LYS A 203 9.59 6.26 -8.67
CA LYS A 203 9.66 6.43 -10.12
C LYS A 203 10.89 5.73 -10.68
N LYS A 204 12.05 5.93 -10.08
CA LYS A 204 13.30 5.30 -10.53
C LYS A 204 13.20 3.77 -10.52
N MET A 205 12.73 3.17 -9.42
CA MET A 205 12.63 1.71 -9.31
C MET A 205 11.60 1.14 -10.29
N LEU A 206 10.46 1.82 -10.48
CA LEU A 206 9.47 1.38 -11.47
C LEU A 206 10.00 1.50 -12.92
N ASP A 207 10.78 2.54 -13.24
CA ASP A 207 11.41 2.68 -14.56
C ASP A 207 12.41 1.54 -14.83
N GLU A 208 13.17 1.13 -13.81
CA GLU A 208 14.08 -0.04 -13.87
C GLU A 208 13.32 -1.36 -14.03
N VAL A 209 12.25 -1.57 -13.25
CA VAL A 209 11.36 -2.74 -13.37
C VAL A 209 10.73 -2.80 -14.77
N LEU A 210 10.23 -1.68 -15.29
CA LEU A 210 9.64 -1.61 -16.63
C LEU A 210 10.67 -1.96 -17.72
N THR A 211 11.90 -1.49 -17.56
CA THR A 211 13.01 -1.83 -18.48
C THR A 211 13.29 -3.32 -18.45
N ALA A 212 13.38 -3.92 -17.26
CA ALA A 212 13.63 -5.35 -17.09
C ALA A 212 12.46 -6.23 -17.58
N LEU A 213 11.22 -5.76 -17.46
CA LEU A 213 10.03 -6.45 -18.00
C LEU A 213 10.02 -6.51 -19.53
N LYS A 214 10.50 -5.45 -20.18
CA LYS A 214 10.54 -5.32 -21.64
C LYS A 214 11.76 -6.00 -22.30
N ALA A 215 12.79 -6.31 -21.51
CA ALA A 215 13.93 -7.11 -21.93
C ALA A 215 13.56 -8.59 -22.07
#